data_AF-A0A3D3X5Y6-F1
#
_entry.id   AF-A0A3D3X5Y6-F1
#
_cell.length_a   1.000
_cell.length_b   1.000
_cell.length_c   1.000
_cell.angle_alpha   90.00
_cell.angle_beta   90.00
_cell.angle_gamma   90.00
#
_symmetry.space_group_name_H-M   'P 1'
#
loop_
_entity.id
_entity.type
_entity.pdbx_description
1 polymer ?
#
loop_
_entity_poly.entity_id
_entity_poly.type
_entity_poly.pdbx_seq_one_letter_code
_entity_poly.pdbx_strand_id
1 'polypeptide(L)'
;MPVVQDLDFSIGFGERVGIVGESGCGKSITALALMGLLPSSMSMEGSIRLASSRDKFDELSRLQESQLCKIRGKRIGMVFQEPMSALNPVQPIGHQVSESLLLHSHVSRHEAFRQASRMLERVGLPESRFP
;
A
#
# COMPACT_ATOMS: atom_id res chain seq x y z
N MET A 1 24.97 -7.71 7.96
CA MET A 1 24.40 -9.07 8.02
C MET A 1 22.97 -9.01 7.50
N PRO A 2 22.54 -9.92 6.62
CA PRO A 2 21.17 -9.89 6.08
C PRO A 2 20.15 -10.16 7.19
N VAL A 3 19.05 -9.40 7.19
CA VAL A 3 17.94 -9.54 8.15
C VAL A 3 17.00 -10.68 7.75
N VAL A 4 16.88 -10.93 6.43
CA VAL A 4 16.11 -12.00 5.82
C VAL A 4 16.99 -12.65 4.74
N GLN A 5 16.95 -13.97 4.63
CA GLN A 5 17.71 -14.74 3.64
C GLN A 5 16.76 -15.73 2.94
N ASP A 6 16.99 -15.96 1.64
CA ASP A 6 16.33 -17.00 0.82
C ASP A 6 14.80 -17.09 0.94
N LEU A 7 14.14 -15.92 0.98
CA LEU A 7 12.69 -15.84 1.00
C LEU A 7 12.11 -15.97 -0.41
N ASP A 8 11.42 -17.08 -0.67
CA ASP A 8 10.66 -17.32 -1.90
C ASP A 8 9.23 -17.76 -1.58
N PHE A 9 8.25 -17.05 -2.14
CA PHE A 9 6.85 -17.44 -2.11
C PHE A 9 6.09 -16.75 -3.25
N SER A 10 4.92 -17.30 -3.57
CA SER A 10 3.96 -16.68 -4.49
C SER A 10 2.60 -16.57 -3.82
N ILE A 11 1.84 -15.54 -4.22
CA ILE A 11 0.47 -15.32 -3.75
C ILE A 11 -0.45 -15.33 -4.97
N GLY A 12 -1.36 -16.29 -5.03
CA GLY A 12 -2.36 -16.41 -6.08
C GLY A 12 -3.48 -15.36 -5.98
N PHE A 13 -4.24 -15.21 -7.07
CA PHE A 13 -5.42 -14.33 -7.07
C PHE A 13 -6.46 -14.80 -6.06
N GLY A 14 -6.87 -13.90 -5.15
CA GLY A 14 -7.84 -14.21 -4.09
C GLY A 14 -7.25 -14.98 -2.91
N GLU A 15 -5.97 -15.31 -2.95
CA GLU A 15 -5.26 -15.94 -1.84
C GLU A 15 -4.98 -14.91 -0.73
N ARG A 16 -4.98 -15.39 0.51
CA ARG A 16 -4.60 -14.62 1.69
C ARG A 16 -3.44 -15.33 2.37
N VAL A 17 -2.31 -14.64 2.47
CA VAL A 17 -1.09 -15.18 3.09
C VAL A 17 -0.76 -14.37 4.34
N GLY A 18 -0.45 -15.08 5.42
CA GLY A 18 0.03 -14.51 6.67
C GLY A 18 1.50 -14.85 6.88
N ILE A 19 2.32 -13.85 7.23
CA ILE A 19 3.72 -14.05 7.63
C ILE A 19 3.78 -13.96 9.15
N VAL A 20 4.22 -15.04 9.80
CA VAL A 20 4.31 -15.15 11.26
C VAL A 20 5.76 -15.42 11.69
N GLY A 21 6.12 -14.98 12.90
CA GLY A 21 7.45 -15.12 13.45
C GLY A 21 7.69 -14.15 14.61
N GLU A 22 8.79 -14.34 15.33
CA GLU A 22 9.15 -13.53 16.50
C GLU A 22 9.40 -12.04 16.17
N SER A 23 9.33 -11.18 17.17
CA SER A 23 9.66 -9.76 16.99
C SER A 23 11.08 -9.62 16.43
N GLY A 24 11.28 -8.75 15.43
CA GLY A 24 12.58 -8.53 14.80
C GLY A 24 12.99 -9.53 13.71
N CYS A 25 12.20 -10.60 13.44
CA CYS A 25 12.56 -11.60 12.42
C CYS A 25 12.38 -11.14 10.94
N GLY A 26 12.21 -9.84 10.69
CA GLY A 26 12.14 -9.28 9.34
C GLY A 26 10.75 -9.13 8.70
N LYS A 27 9.65 -9.54 9.35
CA LYS A 27 8.27 -9.44 8.77
C LYS A 27 7.93 -8.07 8.20
N SER A 28 8.13 -7.00 8.99
CA SER A 28 7.82 -5.64 8.55
C SER A 28 8.77 -5.18 7.44
N ILE A 29 10.05 -5.56 7.49
CA ILE A 29 11.03 -5.27 6.43
C ILE A 29 10.65 -5.98 5.13
N THR A 30 10.16 -7.22 5.18
CA THR A 30 9.62 -7.93 4.01
C THR A 30 8.44 -7.17 3.39
N ALA A 31 7.48 -6.72 4.20
CA ALA A 31 6.33 -5.95 3.70
C ALA A 31 6.75 -4.62 3.08
N LEU A 32 7.73 -3.92 3.69
CA LEU A 32 8.29 -2.68 3.15
C LEU A 32 9.06 -2.91 1.85
N ALA A 33 9.82 -4.01 1.75
CA ALA A 33 10.52 -4.41 0.52
C ALA A 33 9.54 -4.63 -0.64
N LEU A 34 8.43 -5.35 -0.41
CA LEU A 34 7.38 -5.56 -1.41
C LEU A 34 6.78 -4.24 -1.93
N MET A 35 6.72 -3.21 -1.08
CA MET A 35 6.20 -1.89 -1.42
C MET A 35 7.25 -0.92 -1.99
N GLY A 36 8.52 -1.32 -2.08
CA GLY A 36 9.63 -0.44 -2.45
C GLY A 36 9.88 0.69 -1.44
N LEU A 37 9.62 0.43 -0.16
CA LEU A 37 9.69 1.40 0.95
C LEU A 37 10.79 1.06 1.96
N LEU A 38 11.83 0.33 1.55
CA LEU A 38 12.97 0.05 2.43
C LEU A 38 13.67 1.36 2.84
N PRO A 39 14.15 1.46 4.09
CA PRO A 39 15.03 2.55 4.49
C PRO A 39 16.27 2.61 3.60
N SER A 40 16.82 3.81 3.39
CA SER A 40 18.02 4.01 2.55
C SER A 40 19.26 3.26 3.04
N SER A 41 19.30 2.84 4.31
CA SER A 41 20.36 2.01 4.89
C SER A 41 20.21 0.52 4.58
N MET A 42 19.13 0.12 3.89
CA MET A 42 18.83 -1.26 3.54
C MET A 42 18.65 -1.40 2.03
N SER A 43 19.01 -2.57 1.53
CA SER A 43 18.78 -2.98 0.15
C SER A 43 18.18 -4.38 0.13
N MET A 44 17.59 -4.73 -1.01
CA MET A 44 17.09 -6.07 -1.30
C MET A 44 17.77 -6.58 -2.57
N GLU A 45 18.09 -7.87 -2.57
CA GLU A 45 18.49 -8.61 -3.75
C GLU A 45 17.37 -9.57 -4.16
N GLY A 46 17.21 -9.79 -5.46
CA GLY A 46 16.15 -10.66 -6.01
C GLY A 46 15.09 -9.93 -6.83
N SER A 47 13.94 -10.59 -7.00
CA SER A 47 12.83 -10.14 -7.86
C SER A 47 11.53 -9.99 -7.07
N ILE A 48 10.80 -8.91 -7.31
CA ILE A 48 9.43 -8.74 -6.80
C ILE A 48 8.55 -8.52 -8.01
N ARG A 49 7.59 -9.43 -8.23
CA ARG A 49 6.73 -9.42 -9.41
C ARG A 49 5.27 -9.28 -9.01
N LEU A 50 4.57 -8.33 -9.65
CA LEU A 50 3.14 -8.10 -9.45
C LEU A 50 2.37 -8.44 -10.72
N ALA A 51 1.36 -9.31 -10.61
CA ALA A 51 0.54 -9.69 -11.75
C ALA A 51 -0.23 -8.49 -12.33
N SER A 52 0.01 -8.15 -13.60
CA SER A 52 -0.74 -7.16 -14.39
C SER A 52 -1.90 -7.78 -15.16
N SER A 53 -1.83 -9.08 -15.42
CA SER A 53 -2.97 -9.91 -15.84
C SER A 53 -2.75 -11.34 -15.35
N ARG A 54 -3.61 -12.29 -15.74
CA ARG A 54 -3.45 -13.71 -15.37
C ARG A 54 -2.09 -14.29 -15.78
N ASP A 55 -1.53 -13.82 -16.90
CA ASP A 55 -0.32 -14.36 -17.52
C ASP A 55 0.81 -13.33 -17.66
N LYS A 56 0.67 -12.14 -17.05
CA LYS A 56 1.67 -11.06 -17.14
C LYS A 56 2.03 -10.52 -15.77
N PHE A 57 3.30 -10.21 -15.60
CA PHE A 57 3.86 -9.69 -14.37
C PHE A 57 4.71 -8.45 -14.65
N ASP A 58 4.59 -7.46 -13.78
CA ASP A 58 5.48 -6.30 -13.74
C ASP A 58 6.59 -6.57 -12.71
N GLU A 59 7.85 -6.41 -13.11
CA GLU A 59 9.01 -6.55 -12.23
C GLU A 59 9.21 -5.28 -11.40
N LEU A 60 8.61 -5.24 -10.21
CA LEU A 60 8.61 -4.07 -9.33
C LEU A 60 10.00 -3.69 -8.84
N SER A 61 10.89 -4.66 -8.61
CA SER A 61 12.25 -4.39 -8.09
C SER A 61 13.14 -3.61 -9.06
N ARG A 62 12.72 -3.46 -10.32
CA ARG A 62 13.43 -2.69 -11.36
C ARG A 62 12.78 -1.37 -11.71
N LEU A 63 11.64 -1.05 -11.09
CA LEU A 63 10.90 0.18 -11.39
C LEU A 63 11.49 1.38 -10.64
N GLN A 64 11.49 2.52 -11.30
CA GLN A 64 11.80 3.79 -10.67
C GLN A 64 10.61 4.28 -9.82
N GLU A 65 10.88 5.19 -8.89
CA GLU A 65 9.89 5.74 -7.96
C GLU A 65 8.64 6.32 -8.68
N SER A 66 8.82 6.98 -9.82
CA SER A 66 7.71 7.53 -10.61
C SER A 66 6.79 6.45 -11.21
N GLN A 67 7.33 5.26 -11.48
CA GLN A 67 6.57 4.10 -11.97
C GLN A 67 5.89 3.38 -10.80
N LEU A 68 6.60 3.20 -9.68
CA LEU A 68 6.03 2.64 -8.45
C LEU A 68 4.87 3.51 -7.92
N CYS A 69 4.97 4.83 -8.01
CA CYS A 69 3.90 5.77 -7.62
C CYS A 69 2.62 5.58 -8.46
N LYS A 70 2.71 5.13 -9.71
CA LYS A 70 1.53 4.83 -10.55
C LYS A 70 0.87 3.50 -10.17
N ILE A 71 1.61 2.59 -9.54
CA ILE A 71 1.14 1.26 -9.12
C ILE A 71 0.57 1.33 -7.70
N ARG A 72 1.29 1.99 -6.78
CA ARG A 72 0.84 2.28 -5.42
C ARG A 72 -0.41 3.17 -5.46
N GLY A 73 -1.35 2.91 -4.57
CA GLY A 73 -2.64 3.62 -4.51
C GLY A 73 -3.68 3.15 -5.54
N LYS A 74 -3.26 2.54 -6.67
CA LYS A 74 -4.19 1.97 -7.67
C LYS A 74 -4.33 0.46 -7.60
N ARG A 75 -3.20 -0.25 -7.47
CA ARG A 75 -3.14 -1.71 -7.58
C ARG A 75 -2.65 -2.37 -6.30
N ILE A 76 -1.76 -1.70 -5.58
CA ILE A 76 -1.28 -2.12 -4.27
C ILE A 76 -1.40 -0.98 -3.27
N GLY A 77 -1.77 -1.32 -2.05
CA GLY A 77 -1.87 -0.39 -0.93
C GLY A 77 -1.35 -1.07 0.33
N MET A 78 -0.87 -0.26 1.28
CA MET A 78 -0.35 -0.74 2.55
C MET A 78 -1.12 -0.08 3.69
N VAL A 79 -1.46 -0.86 4.70
CA VAL A 79 -1.94 -0.37 5.99
C VAL A 79 -0.81 -0.57 7.00
N PHE A 80 -0.34 0.52 7.59
CA PHE A 80 0.80 0.50 8.50
C PHE A 80 0.39 0.03 9.91
N GLN A 81 1.36 -0.53 10.65
CA GLN A 81 1.14 -1.02 12.02
C GLN A 81 0.75 0.10 12.99
N GLU A 82 1.25 1.32 12.77
CA GLU A 82 0.86 2.53 13.49
C GLU A 82 -0.03 3.37 12.57
N PRO A 83 -1.34 3.08 12.47
CA PRO A 83 -2.22 3.80 11.54
C PRO A 83 -2.38 5.28 11.90
N MET A 84 -2.19 5.64 13.18
CA MET A 84 -2.33 7.01 13.65
C MET A 84 -1.23 7.95 13.15
N SER A 85 -0.03 7.44 12.85
CA SER A 85 1.05 8.26 12.30
C SER A 85 0.88 8.55 10.81
N ALA A 86 0.00 7.81 10.13
CA ALA A 86 -0.31 8.02 8.72
C ALA A 86 -1.41 9.07 8.49
N LEU A 87 -2.12 9.51 9.53
CA LEU A 87 -3.19 10.51 9.44
C LEU A 87 -2.72 11.84 10.02
N ASN A 88 -3.03 12.93 9.32
CA ASN A 88 -2.86 14.28 9.80
C ASN A 88 -4.03 14.66 10.73
N PRO A 89 -3.80 14.85 12.04
CA PRO A 89 -4.88 15.11 13.01
C PRO A 89 -5.56 16.47 12.82
N VAL A 90 -4.96 17.39 12.07
CA VAL A 90 -5.55 18.71 11.78
C VAL A 90 -6.33 18.75 10.46
N GLN A 91 -6.52 17.60 9.80
CA GLN A 91 -7.28 17.49 8.55
C GLN A 91 -8.48 16.56 8.74
N PRO A 92 -9.67 16.90 8.20
CA PRO A 92 -10.81 15.98 8.20
C PRO A 92 -10.48 14.67 7.46
N ILE A 93 -11.03 13.56 7.94
CA ILE A 93 -10.75 12.24 7.36
C ILE A 93 -11.24 12.13 5.92
N GLY A 94 -12.38 12.76 5.59
CA GLY A 94 -12.91 12.77 4.22
C GLY A 94 -11.94 13.40 3.22
N HIS A 95 -11.26 14.49 3.64
CA HIS A 95 -10.26 15.15 2.83
C HIS A 95 -9.02 14.28 2.59
N GLN A 96 -8.48 13.67 3.64
CA GLN A 96 -7.28 12.83 3.56
C GLN A 96 -7.50 11.58 2.70
N VAL A 97 -8.67 10.93 2.84
CA VAL A 97 -9.02 9.77 2.01
C VAL A 97 -9.24 10.20 0.54
N SER A 98 -9.86 11.36 0.31
CA SER A 98 -10.07 11.89 -1.05
C SER A 98 -8.78 12.32 -1.74
N GLU A 99 -7.75 12.73 -0.99
CA GLU A 99 -6.47 13.18 -1.54
C GLU A 99 -5.77 12.07 -2.33
N SER A 100 -5.79 10.83 -1.82
CA SER A 100 -5.24 9.69 -2.55
C SER A 100 -5.94 9.48 -3.90
N LEU A 101 -7.26 9.66 -3.95
CA LEU A 101 -8.02 9.58 -5.20
C LEU A 101 -7.66 10.71 -6.17
N LEU A 102 -7.41 11.91 -5.67
CA LEU A 102 -6.98 13.05 -6.50
C LEU A 102 -5.57 12.89 -7.06
N LEU A 103 -4.65 12.34 -6.27
CA LEU A 103 -3.26 12.13 -6.68
C LEU A 103 -3.13 11.02 -7.71
N HIS A 104 -3.94 9.97 -7.58
CA HIS A 104 -3.80 8.79 -8.42
C HIS A 104 -4.85 8.72 -9.54
N SER A 105 -6.01 9.37 -9.45
CA SER A 105 -7.09 9.25 -10.45
C SER A 105 -7.42 10.57 -11.15
N HIS A 106 -7.98 10.47 -12.36
CA HIS A 106 -8.46 11.63 -13.11
C HIS A 106 -9.92 11.94 -12.75
N VAL A 107 -10.16 12.37 -11.51
CA VAL A 107 -11.49 12.68 -10.99
C VAL A 107 -11.54 14.12 -10.49
N SER A 108 -12.74 14.72 -10.53
CA SER A 108 -12.94 16.04 -9.92
C SER A 108 -12.84 15.97 -8.40
N ARG A 109 -12.54 17.09 -7.73
CA ARG A 109 -12.58 17.18 -6.24
C ARG A 109 -13.89 16.70 -5.65
N HIS A 110 -15.01 17.10 -6.26
CA HIS A 110 -16.33 16.70 -5.81
C HIS A 110 -16.57 15.19 -5.95
N GLU A 111 -16.07 14.59 -7.03
CA GLU A 111 -16.17 13.15 -7.24
C GLU A 111 -15.25 12.36 -6.30
N ALA A 112 -14.02 12.82 -6.09
CA ALA A 112 -13.08 12.22 -5.14
C ALA A 112 -13.66 12.19 -3.73
N PHE A 113 -14.23 13.31 -3.27
CA PHE A 113 -14.89 13.39 -1.96
C PHE A 113 -16.07 12.43 -1.87
N ARG A 114 -16.95 12.41 -2.89
CA ARG A 114 -18.09 11.49 -2.93
C ARG A 114 -17.68 10.02 -2.88
N GLN A 115 -16.58 9.65 -3.56
CA GLN A 115 -16.05 8.29 -3.52
C GLN A 115 -15.45 7.98 -2.14
N ALA A 116 -14.71 8.92 -1.54
CA ALA A 116 -14.18 8.80 -0.19
C ALA A 116 -15.28 8.61 0.85
N SER A 117 -16.37 9.40 0.81
CA SER A 117 -17.53 9.24 1.70
C SER A 117 -18.11 7.82 1.63
N ARG A 118 -18.26 7.26 0.42
CA ARG A 118 -18.75 5.88 0.25
C ARG A 118 -17.80 4.83 0.82
N MET A 119 -16.48 5.05 0.72
CA MET A 119 -15.49 4.14 1.30
C MET A 119 -15.52 4.19 2.83
N LEU A 120 -15.62 5.39 3.40
CA LEU A 120 -15.74 5.60 4.84
C LEU A 120 -17.02 4.94 5.39
N GLU A 121 -18.14 5.08 4.68
CA GLU A 121 -19.40 4.45 5.06
C GLU A 121 -19.27 2.93 5.16
N ARG A 122 -18.58 2.30 4.19
CA ARG A 122 -18.32 0.85 4.19
C ARG A 122 -17.49 0.35 5.38
N VAL A 123 -16.73 1.23 6.03
CA VAL A 123 -15.94 0.90 7.24
C VAL A 123 -16.59 1.40 8.53
N GLY A 124 -17.87 1.81 8.48
CA GLY A 124 -18.65 2.21 9.66
C GLY A 124 -18.49 3.67 10.07
N LEU A 125 -17.94 4.51 9.19
CA LEU A 125 -17.84 5.96 9.37
C LEU A 125 -18.80 6.61 8.36
N PRO A 126 -20.06 6.93 8.70
CA PRO A 126 -21.00 7.66 7.84
C PRO A 126 -20.86 9.19 8.02
N GLU A 127 -21.28 10.00 7.04
CA GLU A 127 -21.09 11.47 7.04
C GLU A 127 -21.70 12.16 8.28
N SER A 128 -22.65 11.54 8.97
CA SER A 128 -23.18 12.03 10.25
C SER A 128 -22.18 11.95 11.41
N ARG A 129 -21.07 11.22 11.25
CA ARG A 129 -20.03 11.00 12.25
C ARG A 129 -18.67 11.62 11.88
N PHE A 130 -18.54 12.22 10.69
CA PHE A 130 -17.33 12.90 10.25
C PHE A 130 -17.67 14.01 9.24
N PRO A 131 -17.01 15.19 9.29
CA PRO A 131 -16.96 16.10 8.15
C PRO A 131 -15.95 15.65 7.09
#